data_AF-A0A4Q0MB74-F1
#
_entry.id   AF-A0A4Q0MB74-F1
#
_cell.length_a   1.000
_cell.length_b   1.000
_cell.length_c   1.000
_cell.angle_alpha   90.00
_cell.angle_beta   90.00
_cell.angle_gamma   90.00
#
_symmetry.space_group_name_H-M   'P 1'
#
loop_
_entity.id
_entity.type
_entity.pdbx_description
1 polymer ?
#
loop_
_entity_poly.entity_id
_entity_poly.type
_entity_poly.pdbx_seq_one_letter_code
_entity_poly.pdbx_strand_id
1 'polypeptide(L)'
;MIIEFLYRYYYTFFVKHLKDEELGKSKGPAWFFTIAQITVAVGTLMLGVIALLLHCLGLFNYLKGLNKIFSIFLIVIVPFALLYYLLFKYYHVSKRTGKTPRSDYQISRGWNLFFWFFWVFSVLLPFWVALIGNNVL
;
A
#
# COMPACT_ATOMS: atom_id res chain seq x y z
N MET A 1 -11.90 -11.43 8.46
CA MET A 1 -10.88 -10.66 9.24
C MET A 1 -9.87 -9.95 8.35
N ILE A 2 -8.97 -10.64 7.64
CA ILE A 2 -7.93 -9.99 6.80
C ILE A 2 -8.52 -9.19 5.62
N ILE A 3 -9.48 -9.77 4.91
CA ILE A 3 -10.12 -9.12 3.75
C ILE A 3 -10.94 -7.90 4.18
N GLU A 4 -11.54 -7.97 5.36
CA GLU A 4 -12.28 -6.84 5.93
C GLU A 4 -11.36 -5.71 6.34
N PHE A 5 -10.19 -6.01 6.94
CA PHE A 5 -9.15 -5.03 7.20
C PHE A 5 -8.68 -4.36 5.90
N LEU A 6 -8.43 -5.15 4.85
CA LEU A 6 -8.04 -4.62 3.53
C LEU A 6 -9.10 -3.68 2.97
N TYR A 7 -10.38 -4.05 3.08
CA TYR A 7 -11.48 -3.20 2.66
C TYR A 7 -11.55 -1.90 3.46
N ARG A 8 -11.44 -1.95 4.79
CA ARG A 8 -11.44 -0.76 5.66
C ARG A 8 -10.27 0.16 5.35
N TYR A 9 -9.09 -0.40 5.10
CA TYR A 9 -7.90 0.32 4.68
C TYR A 9 -8.14 1.02 3.34
N TYR A 10 -8.61 0.27 2.33
CA TYR A 10 -8.98 0.80 1.02
C TYR A 10 -10.01 1.93 1.11
N TYR A 11 -11.12 1.70 1.80
CA TYR A 11 -12.22 2.65 1.87
C TYR A 11 -11.80 3.97 2.52
N THR A 12 -10.93 3.91 3.52
CA THR A 12 -10.42 5.10 4.22
C THR A 12 -9.64 6.02 3.28
N PHE A 13 -8.80 5.48 2.40
CA PHE A 13 -8.09 6.29 1.40
C PHE A 13 -8.96 6.62 0.19
N PHE A 14 -9.89 5.74 -0.18
CA PHE A 14 -10.83 5.97 -1.27
C PHE A 14 -11.65 7.23 -1.06
N VAL A 15 -12.22 7.42 0.13
CA VAL A 15 -13.03 8.61 0.44
C VAL A 15 -12.22 9.91 0.33
N LYS A 16 -10.92 9.87 0.59
CA LYS A 16 -10.04 11.03 0.40
C LYS A 16 -9.89 11.38 -1.08
N HIS A 17 -9.54 10.39 -1.91
CA HIS A 17 -9.40 10.61 -3.35
C HIS A 17 -10.72 10.94 -4.04
N LEU A 18 -11.85 10.40 -3.54
CA LEU A 18 -13.17 10.74 -4.05
C LEU A 18 -13.47 12.22 -3.80
N LYS A 19 -13.16 12.73 -2.61
CA LYS A 19 -13.26 14.17 -2.31
C LYS A 19 -12.36 15.00 -3.23
N ASP A 20 -11.15 14.55 -3.52
CA ASP A 20 -10.24 15.25 -4.43
C ASP A 20 -10.73 15.24 -5.89
N GLU A 21 -11.39 14.15 -6.32
CA GLU A 21 -12.07 14.04 -7.61
C GLU A 21 -13.27 15.00 -7.70
N GLU A 22 -14.14 15.02 -6.68
CA GLU A 22 -15.30 15.92 -6.59
C GLU A 22 -14.90 17.40 -6.58
N LEU A 23 -13.74 17.72 -6.00
CA LEU A 23 -13.16 19.07 -6.01
C LEU A 23 -12.41 19.41 -7.30
N GLY A 24 -12.36 18.51 -8.28
CA GLY A 24 -11.63 18.71 -9.55
C GLY A 24 -10.10 18.75 -9.42
N LYS A 25 -9.55 18.31 -8.28
CA LYS A 25 -8.09 18.29 -8.01
C LYS A 25 -7.40 17.06 -8.59
N SER A 26 -8.16 15.98 -8.83
CA SER A 26 -7.67 14.75 -9.43
C SER A 26 -8.24 14.56 -10.84
N LYS A 27 -7.40 14.19 -11.81
CA LYS A 27 -7.81 13.91 -13.21
C LYS A 27 -8.20 12.45 -13.46
N GLY A 28 -7.99 11.57 -12.49
CA GLY A 28 -8.26 10.14 -12.64
C GLY A 28 -9.16 9.61 -11.52
N PRO A 29 -9.70 8.39 -11.70
CA PRO A 29 -10.73 7.88 -10.80
C PRO A 29 -10.15 7.54 -9.43
N ALA A 30 -10.87 7.91 -8.37
CA ALA A 30 -10.45 7.74 -6.99
C ALA A 30 -9.99 6.31 -6.64
N TRP A 31 -10.64 5.29 -7.20
CA TRP A 31 -10.30 3.88 -6.95
C TRP A 31 -8.90 3.52 -7.44
N PHE A 32 -8.46 4.10 -8.56
CA PHE A 32 -7.16 3.80 -9.15
C PHE A 32 -6.04 4.37 -8.29
N PHE A 33 -6.13 5.65 -7.92
CA PHE A 33 -5.15 6.29 -7.04
C PHE A 33 -5.08 5.62 -5.68
N THR A 34 -6.22 5.18 -5.15
CA THR A 34 -6.27 4.45 -3.89
C THR A 34 -5.51 3.13 -3.97
N ILE A 35 -5.74 2.32 -5.02
CA ILE A 35 -5.00 1.06 -5.17
C ILE A 35 -3.52 1.33 -5.42
N ALA A 36 -3.18 2.33 -6.22
CA ALA A 36 -1.80 2.73 -6.45
C ALA A 36 -1.11 3.12 -5.12
N GLN A 37 -1.75 3.95 -4.30
CA GLN A 37 -1.24 4.35 -2.99
C GLN A 37 -1.01 3.14 -2.06
N ILE A 38 -1.97 2.22 -2.01
CA ILE A 38 -1.86 1.00 -1.18
C ILE A 38 -0.78 0.06 -1.72
N THR A 39 -0.67 -0.07 -3.04
CA THR A 39 0.36 -0.87 -3.70
C THR A 39 1.74 -0.33 -3.37
N VAL A 40 1.94 0.99 -3.44
CA VAL A 40 3.20 1.63 -3.07
C VAL A 40 3.53 1.35 -1.60
N ALA A 41 2.56 1.49 -0.70
CA ALA A 41 2.78 1.21 0.73
C ALA A 41 3.17 -0.25 0.97
N VAL A 42 2.43 -1.22 0.40
CA VAL A 42 2.73 -2.64 0.55
C VAL A 42 4.09 -2.98 -0.07
N GLY A 43 4.37 -2.46 -1.27
CA GLY A 43 5.63 -2.73 -1.96
C GLY A 43 6.85 -2.17 -1.24
N THR A 44 6.75 -0.94 -0.72
CA THR A 44 7.81 -0.33 0.09
C THR A 44 8.01 -1.03 1.43
N LEU A 45 6.93 -1.45 2.08
CA LEU A 45 7.01 -2.25 3.30
C LEU A 45 7.71 -3.60 3.04
N MET A 46 7.33 -4.32 1.98
CA MET A 46 7.97 -5.58 1.59
C MET A 46 9.47 -5.39 1.32
N LEU A 47 9.85 -4.33 0.63
CA LEU A 47 11.25 -3.97 0.40
C LEU A 47 11.99 -3.72 1.71
N GLY A 48 11.41 -2.93 2.62
CA GLY A 48 11.99 -2.65 3.94
C GLY A 48 12.20 -3.92 4.77
N VAL A 49 11.21 -4.81 4.78
CA VAL A 49 11.30 -6.10 5.49
C VAL A 49 12.37 -7.00 4.87
N ILE A 50 12.42 -7.14 3.54
CA ILE A 50 13.44 -7.93 2.85
C ILE A 50 14.84 -7.37 3.14
N ALA A 51 15.00 -6.05 3.06
CA ALA A 51 16.27 -5.40 3.34
C ALA A 51 16.72 -5.61 4.80
N LEU A 52 15.78 -5.54 5.74
CA LEU A 52 16.05 -5.77 7.16
C LEU A 52 16.46 -7.23 7.41
N LEU A 53 15.76 -8.19 6.82
CA LEU A 53 16.10 -9.60 6.90
C LEU A 53 17.49 -9.88 6.34
N LEU A 54 17.81 -9.34 5.16
CA LEU A 54 19.13 -9.50 4.55
C LEU A 54 20.23 -8.84 5.40
N HIS A 55 19.93 -7.71 6.04
CA HIS A 55 20.84 -7.08 6.99
C HIS A 55 21.10 -7.97 8.22
N CYS A 56 20.05 -8.51 8.85
CA CYS A 56 20.16 -9.42 9.99
C CYS A 56 20.92 -10.72 9.67
N LEU A 57 20.89 -11.16 8.40
CA LEU A 57 21.62 -12.34 7.92
C LEU A 57 23.04 -12.04 7.41
N GLY A 58 23.49 -10.77 7.42
CA GLY A 58 24.78 -10.38 6.86
C GLY A 58 24.87 -10.45 5.33
N LEU A 59 23.74 -10.61 4.64
CA LEU A 59 23.64 -10.80 3.18
C LEU A 59 23.25 -9.51 2.44
N PHE A 60 23.39 -8.35 3.08
CA PHE A 60 22.93 -7.06 2.55
C PHE A 60 23.50 -6.74 1.15
N ASN A 61 24.72 -7.19 0.85
CA ASN A 61 25.37 -6.98 -0.45
C ASN A 61 24.65 -7.67 -1.64
N TYR A 62 23.82 -8.68 -1.40
CA TYR A 62 23.06 -9.37 -2.46
C TYR A 62 21.93 -8.49 -3.05
N LEU A 63 21.47 -7.45 -2.33
CA LEU A 63 20.49 -6.49 -2.86
C LEU A 63 21.02 -5.75 -4.10
N LYS A 64 22.34 -5.55 -4.19
CA LYS A 64 22.98 -4.84 -5.32
C LYS A 64 22.90 -5.63 -6.63
N GLY A 65 22.73 -6.96 -6.56
CA GLY A 65 22.65 -7.84 -7.72
C GLY A 65 21.24 -8.09 -8.25
N LEU A 66 20.19 -7.57 -7.61
CA LEU A 66 18.82 -7.76 -8.06
C LEU A 66 18.54 -6.96 -9.34
N ASN A 67 17.96 -7.65 -10.33
CA ASN A 67 17.52 -7.00 -11.56
C ASN A 67 16.36 -6.03 -11.25
N LYS A 68 16.64 -4.72 -11.38
CA LYS A 68 15.71 -3.63 -11.05
C LYS A 68 14.34 -3.79 -11.70
N ILE A 69 14.29 -4.30 -12.94
CA ILE A 69 13.03 -4.49 -13.69
C ILE A 69 12.20 -5.61 -13.06
N PHE A 70 12.84 -6.73 -12.71
CA PHE A 70 12.17 -7.87 -12.06
C PHE A 70 11.65 -7.49 -10.68
N SER A 71 12.42 -6.71 -9.92
CA SER A 71 12.01 -6.20 -8.61
C SER A 71 10.78 -5.29 -8.72
N ILE A 72 10.77 -4.34 -9.66
CA ILE A 72 9.61 -3.45 -9.87
C ILE A 72 8.36 -4.27 -10.23
N PHE A 73 8.50 -5.27 -11.10
CA PHE A 73 7.38 -6.13 -11.49
C PHE A 73 6.80 -6.88 -10.28
N LEU A 74 7.65 -7.51 -9.47
CA LEU A 74 7.22 -8.29 -8.32
C LEU A 74 6.60 -7.43 -7.21
N ILE A 75 7.08 -6.20 -7.04
CA ILE A 75 6.75 -5.33 -5.90
C ILE A 75 5.56 -4.41 -6.21
N VAL A 76 5.34 -4.07 -7.48
CA VAL A 76 4.28 -3.13 -7.88
C VAL A 76 3.17 -3.83 -8.64
N ILE A 77 3.48 -4.59 -9.69
CA ILE A 77 2.47 -5.13 -10.59
C ILE A 77 1.69 -6.27 -9.92
N VAL A 78 2.38 -7.21 -9.26
CA VAL A 78 1.72 -8.34 -8.59
C VAL A 78 0.80 -7.88 -7.45
N PRO A 79 1.23 -7.01 -6.52
CA PRO A 79 0.35 -6.53 -5.46
C PRO A 79 -0.81 -5.68 -6.00
N PHE A 80 -0.58 -4.86 -7.03
CA PHE A 80 -1.65 -4.08 -7.66
C PHE A 80 -2.74 -4.99 -8.23
N ALA A 81 -2.35 -6.00 -9.01
CA ALA A 81 -3.28 -6.95 -9.62
C ALA A 81 -4.05 -7.76 -8.56
N LEU A 82 -3.35 -8.20 -7.52
CA LEU A 82 -3.95 -8.93 -6.41
C LEU A 82 -4.97 -8.07 -5.64
N LEU A 83 -4.62 -6.82 -5.32
CA LEU A 83 -5.51 -5.86 -4.67
C LEU A 83 -6.74 -5.59 -5.52
N TYR A 84 -6.55 -5.35 -6.81
CA TYR A 84 -7.63 -5.15 -7.76
C TYR A 84 -8.60 -6.34 -7.79
N TYR A 85 -8.06 -7.56 -7.86
CA TYR A 85 -8.86 -8.78 -7.86
C TYR A 85 -9.62 -8.96 -6.55
N LEU A 86 -8.95 -8.83 -5.40
CA LEU A 86 -9.57 -9.01 -4.08
C LEU A 86 -10.67 -7.97 -3.82
N LEU A 87 -10.43 -6.70 -4.13
CA LEU A 87 -11.39 -5.63 -3.85
C LEU A 87 -12.59 -5.69 -4.81
N PHE A 88 -12.35 -5.75 -6.12
CA PHE A 88 -13.44 -5.59 -7.10
C PHE A 88 -14.08 -6.91 -7.52
N LYS A 89 -13.30 -7.98 -7.71
CA LYS A 89 -13.86 -9.27 -8.13
C LYS A 89 -14.35 -10.10 -6.96
N TYR A 90 -13.58 -10.20 -5.89
CA TYR A 90 -13.95 -11.06 -4.76
C TYR A 90 -14.89 -10.36 -3.75
N TYR A 91 -14.62 -9.09 -3.43
CA TYR A 91 -15.38 -8.33 -2.43
C TYR A 91 -16.45 -7.41 -3.03
N HIS A 92 -16.57 -7.38 -4.37
CA HIS A 92 -17.57 -6.60 -5.11
C HIS A 92 -17.63 -5.12 -4.70
N VAL A 93 -16.48 -4.52 -4.44
CA VAL A 93 -16.40 -3.10 -4.13
C VAL A 93 -16.83 -2.29 -5.36
N SER A 94 -17.71 -1.32 -5.18
CA SER A 94 -18.08 -0.39 -6.24
C SER A 94 -16.92 0.58 -6.50
N LYS A 95 -16.50 0.68 -7.77
CA LYS A 95 -15.49 1.66 -8.20
C LYS A 95 -15.95 3.11 -8.06
N ARG A 96 -17.28 3.35 -8.03
CA ARG A 96 -17.87 4.69 -7.95
C ARG A 96 -18.06 5.15 -6.51
N THR A 97 -18.50 4.26 -5.62
CA THR A 97 -18.82 4.63 -4.22
C THR A 97 -17.82 4.10 -3.21
N GLY A 98 -16.94 3.18 -3.61
CA GLY A 98 -15.99 2.50 -2.73
C GLY A 98 -16.66 1.55 -1.73
N LYS A 99 -17.98 1.38 -1.78
CA LYS A 99 -18.75 0.52 -0.87
C LYS A 99 -18.88 -0.90 -1.40
N THR A 100 -19.06 -1.84 -0.49
CA THR A 100 -19.41 -3.25 -0.78
C THR A 100 -20.74 -3.58 -0.09
N PRO A 101 -21.56 -4.47 -0.67
CA PRO A 101 -22.75 -4.99 0.02
C PRO A 101 -22.42 -5.79 1.28
N ARG A 102 -21.15 -6.17 1.50
CA ARG A 102 -20.71 -7.00 2.63
C ARG A 102 -20.29 -6.21 3.86
N SER A 103 -20.28 -4.88 3.83
CA SER A 103 -19.83 -4.06 4.96
C SER A 103 -20.40 -2.64 4.93
N ASP A 104 -20.96 -2.22 6.07
CA ASP A 104 -21.41 -0.85 6.34
C ASP A 104 -20.35 -0.02 7.08
N TYR A 105 -19.07 -0.29 6.84
CA TYR A 105 -17.97 0.35 7.55
C TYR A 105 -18.03 1.88 7.43
N GLN A 106 -18.01 2.56 8.58
CA GLN A 106 -17.89 4.00 8.68
C GLN A 106 -16.48 4.37 9.16
N ILE A 107 -15.89 5.38 8.53
CA ILE A 107 -14.53 5.82 8.84
C ILE A 107 -14.53 6.49 10.22
N SER A 108 -13.99 5.81 11.22
CA SER A 108 -13.71 6.43 12.52
C SER A 108 -12.39 7.23 12.47
N ARG A 109 -12.27 8.24 13.34
CA ARG A 109 -11.05 9.04 13.47
C ARG A 109 -9.84 8.20 13.87
N GLY A 110 -10.02 7.22 14.75
CA GLY A 110 -8.96 6.31 15.20
C GLY A 110 -8.40 5.45 14.06
N TRP A 111 -9.29 4.79 13.31
CA TRP A 111 -8.88 3.99 12.16
C TRP A 111 -8.21 4.83 11.05
N ASN A 112 -8.69 6.05 10.80
CA ASN A 112 -8.06 6.96 9.84
C ASN A 112 -6.61 7.30 10.26
N LEU A 113 -6.38 7.66 11.52
CA LEU A 113 -5.04 7.95 12.02
C LEU A 113 -4.13 6.71 11.97
N PHE A 114 -4.63 5.56 12.41
CA PHE A 114 -3.88 4.30 12.37
C PHE A 114 -3.44 3.94 10.94
N PHE A 115 -4.34 4.05 9.97
CA PHE A 115 -4.02 3.76 8.57
C PHE A 115 -3.05 4.77 7.95
N TRP A 116 -3.11 6.03 8.35
CA TRP A 116 -2.10 7.01 7.96
C TRP A 116 -0.74 6.72 8.55
N PHE A 117 -0.69 6.38 9.84
CA PHE A 117 0.55 5.98 10.49
C PHE A 117 1.16 4.75 9.81
N PHE A 118 0.33 3.74 9.53
CA PHE A 118 0.75 2.54 8.80
C PHE A 118 1.30 2.88 7.41
N TRP A 119 0.64 3.77 6.67
CA TRP A 119 1.09 4.20 5.35
C TRP A 119 2.45 4.91 5.40
N VAL A 120 2.60 5.88 6.32
CA VAL A 120 3.87 6.61 6.51
C VAL A 120 4.98 5.66 6.92
N PHE A 121 4.73 4.78 7.90
CA PHE A 121 5.72 3.81 8.36
C PHE A 121 6.16 2.85 7.26
N SER A 122 5.23 2.39 6.43
CA SER A 122 5.51 1.51 5.29
C SER A 122 6.50 2.13 4.30
N VAL A 123 6.38 3.44 4.06
CA VAL A 123 7.29 4.18 3.19
C VAL A 123 8.61 4.48 3.87
N LEU A 124 8.61 4.83 5.17
CA LEU A 124 9.83 5.21 5.90
C LEU A 124 10.73 4.03 6.27
N LEU A 125 10.17 2.84 6.51
CA LEU A 125 10.91 1.65 6.90
C LEU A 125 12.09 1.34 5.96
N PRO A 126 11.93 1.25 4.63
CA PRO A 126 13.07 0.98 3.73
C PRO A 126 14.15 2.08 3.77
N PHE A 127 13.79 3.35 4.00
CA PHE A 127 14.79 4.41 4.20
C PHE A 127 15.59 4.20 5.48
N TRP A 128 14.91 3.87 6.57
CA TRP A 128 15.55 3.65 7.86
C TRP A 128 16.50 2.44 7.82
N VAL A 129 16.07 1.34 7.20
CA VAL A 129 16.90 0.15 6.98
C VAL A 129 18.10 0.46 6.08
N ALA A 130 17.91 1.28 5.04
CA ALA A 130 19.01 1.70 4.19
C ALA A 130 20.05 2.57 4.92
N LEU A 131 19.64 3.42 5.87
CA LEU A 131 20.56 4.20 6.68
C LEU A 131 21.42 3.31 7.58
N ILE A 132 20.81 2.34 8.26
CA ILE A 132 21.51 1.36 9.12
C ILE A 132 22.47 0.51 8.27
N GLY A 133 21.99 -0.03 7.15
CA GLY A 133 22.82 -0.89 6.29
C GLY A 133 24.00 -0.19 5.62
N ASN A 134 24.04 1.16 5.62
CA ASN A 134 25.15 1.96 5.11
C ASN A 134 26.02 2.58 6.22
N ASN A 135 25.82 2.21 7.50
CA ASN A 135 26.53 2.77 8.66
C ASN A 135 26.45 4.30 8.77
N VAL A 136 25.33 4.90 8.34
CA VAL A 136 25.07 6.35 8.48
C VAL A 136 24.52 6.68 9.87
N LEU A 137 23.98 5.67 10.56
CA LEU A 137 23.44 5.69 11.92
C LEU A 137 24.05 4.56 12.75
#